data_AF-A0A1V2AU17-F1
#
_entry.id   AF-A0A1V2AU17-F1
#
_cell.length_a   1.000
_cell.length_b   1.000
_cell.length_c   1.000
_cell.angle_alpha   90.00
_cell.angle_beta   90.00
_cell.angle_gamma   90.00
#
_symmetry.space_group_name_H-M   'P 1'
#
loop_
_entity.id
_entity.type
_entity.pdbx_description
1 polymer ?
#
loop_
_entity_poly.entity_id
_entity_poly.type
_entity_poly.pdbx_seq_one_letter_code
_entity_poly.pdbx_strand_id
1 'polypeptide(L)'
;ATPGAITTSTGKWTVISGTATIAATDLNNPTASVIVFAGTSATLQWTLSNGTCTGTPATVTLINLGPVLNNTISADQTLCASETPAALTGTVALSGGDGTYTYQWQISTTSATTGFSNVTTGTGGTAATYTPAT
;
A
#
# COMPACT_ATOMS: atom_id res chain seq x y z
N ALA A 1 9.61 -22.13 -18.31
CA ALA A 1 10.45 -21.95 -19.50
C ALA A 1 11.16 -20.61 -19.36
N THR A 2 12.49 -20.60 -19.35
CA THR A 2 13.26 -19.36 -19.42
C THR A 2 12.89 -18.66 -20.74
N PRO A 3 12.38 -17.42 -20.74
CA PRO A 3 12.09 -16.72 -21.99
C PRO A 3 13.32 -16.75 -22.90
N GLY A 4 13.13 -17.17 -24.15
CA GLY A 4 14.19 -17.51 -25.09
C GLY A 4 15.26 -16.42 -25.19
N ALA A 5 16.48 -16.77 -24.80
CA ALA A 5 17.61 -15.88 -24.92
C ALA A 5 17.93 -15.68 -26.41
N ILE A 6 17.78 -14.45 -26.91
CA ILE A 6 18.37 -14.06 -28.19
C ILE A 6 19.84 -13.76 -27.90
N THR A 7 20.76 -14.51 -28.54
CA THR A 7 22.20 -14.26 -28.41
C THR A 7 22.50 -12.82 -28.83
N THR A 8 23.31 -12.12 -28.03
CA THR A 8 23.67 -10.69 -28.19
C THR A 8 22.50 -9.70 -28.21
N SER A 9 21.37 -10.00 -27.55
CA SER A 9 20.26 -9.05 -27.43
C SER A 9 20.44 -8.00 -26.35
N THR A 10 19.91 -6.81 -26.59
CA THR A 10 19.74 -5.75 -25.58
C THR A 10 18.25 -5.68 -25.24
N GLY A 11 17.95 -5.63 -23.94
CA GLY A 11 16.59 -5.41 -23.49
C GLY A 11 16.27 -3.93 -23.33
N LYS A 12 14.99 -3.59 -23.47
CA LYS A 12 14.50 -2.23 -23.29
C LYS A 12 13.20 -2.22 -22.50
N TRP A 13 13.12 -1.35 -21.50
CA TRP A 13 11.89 -1.02 -20.78
C TRP A 13 11.04 -0.03 -21.57
N THR A 14 9.74 -0.27 -21.56
CA THR A 14 8.71 0.64 -22.08
C THR A 14 7.55 0.70 -21.12
N VAL A 15 6.95 1.87 -20.93
CA VAL A 15 5.69 2.01 -20.20
C VAL A 15 4.56 1.79 -21.19
N ILE A 16 3.75 0.75 -20.99
CA ILE A 16 2.65 0.41 -21.90
C ILE A 16 1.28 0.85 -21.36
N SER A 17 1.18 1.13 -20.06
CA SER A 17 -0.01 1.69 -19.42
C SER A 17 0.36 2.37 -18.10
N GLY A 18 -0.46 3.34 -17.67
CA GLY A 18 -0.28 4.06 -16.41
C GLY A 18 0.89 5.06 -16.42
N THR A 19 1.41 5.39 -15.23
CA THR A 19 2.45 6.43 -15.07
C THR A 19 3.64 5.89 -14.28
N ALA A 20 4.80 5.83 -14.93
CA ALA A 20 6.08 5.49 -14.31
C ALA A 20 7.20 6.31 -14.94
N THR A 21 8.22 6.65 -14.14
CA THR A 21 9.44 7.30 -14.63
C THR A 21 10.60 6.33 -14.59
N ILE A 22 11.29 6.19 -15.72
CA ILE A 22 12.51 5.39 -15.87
C ILE A 22 13.58 6.34 -16.39
N ALA A 23 14.73 6.41 -15.70
CA ALA A 23 15.84 7.23 -16.16
C ALA A 23 16.35 6.75 -17.53
N ALA A 24 16.81 7.67 -18.38
CA ALA A 24 17.31 7.31 -19.71
C ALA A 24 18.47 6.29 -19.65
N THR A 25 19.33 6.40 -18.63
CA THR A 25 20.42 5.47 -18.34
C THR A 25 19.95 4.07 -17.94
N ASP A 26 18.71 3.95 -17.47
CA ASP A 26 18.12 2.70 -16.98
C ASP A 26 17.22 2.02 -18.00
N LEU A 27 16.91 2.65 -19.14
CA LEU A 27 16.01 2.08 -20.15
C LEU A 27 16.47 0.71 -20.66
N ASN A 28 17.77 0.45 -20.67
CA ASN A 28 18.35 -0.84 -21.10
C ASN A 28 18.94 -1.66 -19.94
N ASN A 29 18.75 -1.21 -18.70
CA ASN A 29 19.23 -1.89 -17.50
C ASN A 29 18.18 -2.91 -17.02
N PRO A 30 18.48 -4.22 -16.98
CA PRO A 30 17.51 -5.22 -16.50
C PRO A 30 17.15 -5.04 -15.01
N THR A 31 17.97 -4.33 -14.24
CA THR A 31 17.71 -3.97 -12.83
C THR A 31 17.47 -2.47 -12.67
N ALA A 32 16.80 -1.85 -13.63
CA ALA A 32 16.42 -0.43 -13.64
C ALA A 32 15.71 -0.01 -12.35
N SER A 33 15.99 1.19 -11.88
CA SER A 33 15.17 1.84 -10.86
C SER A 33 13.97 2.52 -11.53
N VAL A 34 12.76 2.23 -11.03
CA VAL A 34 11.51 2.78 -11.57
C VAL A 34 10.79 3.55 -10.47
N ILE A 35 10.35 4.76 -10.79
CA ILE A 35 9.54 5.59 -9.88
C ILE A 35 8.08 5.49 -10.30
N VAL A 36 7.22 5.07 -9.36
CA VAL A 36 5.75 5.10 -9.45
C VAL A 36 5.24 5.88 -8.26
N PHE A 37 4.48 6.95 -8.51
CA PHE A 37 3.97 7.81 -7.43
C PHE A 37 2.87 7.11 -6.63
N ALA A 38 2.74 7.47 -5.34
CA ALA A 38 1.68 6.93 -4.50
C ALA A 38 0.30 7.24 -5.07
N GLY A 39 -0.60 6.26 -5.03
CA GLY A 39 -1.92 6.33 -5.65
C GLY A 39 -1.93 6.09 -7.16
N THR A 40 -0.79 5.73 -7.78
CA THR A 40 -0.70 5.44 -9.21
C THR A 40 -0.24 4.01 -9.47
N SER A 41 -0.48 3.55 -10.69
CA SER A 41 -0.01 2.26 -11.19
C SER A 41 0.59 2.42 -12.58
N ALA A 42 1.44 1.47 -12.96
CA ALA A 42 1.99 1.39 -14.30
C ALA A 42 2.26 -0.06 -14.69
N THR A 43 2.04 -0.38 -15.95
CA THR A 43 2.50 -1.64 -16.54
C THR A 43 3.69 -1.34 -17.43
N LEU A 44 4.80 -2.01 -17.14
CA LEU A 44 6.01 -1.96 -17.94
C LEU A 44 6.12 -3.21 -18.80
N GLN A 45 6.76 -3.05 -19.93
CA GLN A 45 7.13 -4.14 -20.82
C GLN A 45 8.64 -4.13 -21.05
N TRP A 46 9.25 -5.29 -20.83
CA TRP A 46 10.63 -5.58 -21.21
C TRP A 46 10.64 -6.31 -22.55
N THR A 47 11.41 -5.80 -23.50
CA THR A 47 11.54 -6.41 -24.83
C THR A 47 13.01 -6.57 -25.18
N LEU A 48 13.42 -7.81 -25.50
CA LEU A 48 14.77 -8.12 -26.00
C LEU A 48 14.80 -7.95 -27.53
N SER A 49 15.85 -7.31 -28.06
CA SER A 49 16.11 -7.27 -29.49
C SER A 49 17.60 -7.29 -29.81
N ASN A 50 17.98 -7.89 -30.94
CA ASN A 50 19.33 -7.83 -31.50
C ASN A 50 19.38 -7.04 -32.83
N GLY A 51 18.35 -6.24 -33.12
CA GLY A 51 18.22 -5.44 -34.34
C GLY A 51 17.56 -6.15 -35.52
N THR A 52 17.53 -7.48 -35.54
CA THR A 52 16.86 -8.28 -36.59
C THR A 52 15.69 -9.08 -36.02
N CYS A 53 15.87 -9.68 -34.85
CA CYS A 53 14.85 -10.42 -34.13
C CYS A 53 14.41 -9.65 -32.90
N THR A 54 13.13 -9.78 -32.57
CA THR A 54 12.55 -9.29 -31.32
C THR A 54 12.04 -10.48 -30.53
N GLY A 55 12.44 -10.58 -29.27
CA GLY A 55 12.02 -11.64 -28.37
C GLY A 55 10.60 -11.43 -27.88
N THR A 56 10.00 -12.47 -27.33
CA THR A 56 8.69 -12.38 -26.68
C THR A 56 8.77 -11.38 -25.52
N PRO A 57 7.95 -10.30 -25.52
CA PRO A 57 7.97 -9.33 -24.43
C PRO A 57 7.51 -9.96 -23.11
N ALA A 58 8.08 -9.47 -22.00
CA ALA A 58 7.62 -9.76 -20.65
C ALA A 58 7.00 -8.50 -20.06
N THR A 59 5.91 -8.63 -19.30
CA THR A 59 5.24 -7.49 -18.66
C THR A 59 5.31 -7.60 -17.14
N VAL A 60 5.32 -6.44 -16.48
CA VAL A 60 5.22 -6.33 -15.03
C VAL A 60 4.32 -5.15 -14.69
N THR A 61 3.42 -5.33 -13.74
CA THR A 61 2.54 -4.26 -13.25
C THR A 61 2.98 -3.85 -11.87
N LEU A 62 3.26 -2.56 -11.72
CA LEU A 62 3.60 -1.91 -10.47
C LEU A 62 2.37 -1.15 -9.97
N ILE A 63 1.99 -1.38 -8.72
CA ILE A 63 0.87 -0.71 -8.06
C ILE A 63 1.42 -0.09 -6.78
N ASN A 64 1.41 1.25 -6.71
CA ASN A 64 1.78 1.96 -5.50
C ASN A 64 0.52 2.57 -4.89
N LEU A 65 -0.02 1.91 -3.87
CA LEU A 65 -1.25 2.36 -3.20
C LEU A 65 -1.02 3.70 -2.50
N GLY A 66 -2.04 4.56 -2.54
CA GLY A 66 -2.03 5.79 -1.76
C GLY A 66 -2.17 5.52 -0.25
N PRO A 67 -1.91 6.51 0.61
CA PRO A 67 -2.21 6.38 2.03
C PRO A 67 -3.71 6.15 2.25
N VAL A 68 -4.05 5.50 3.36
CA VAL A 68 -5.43 5.49 3.86
C VAL A 68 -5.71 6.85 4.48
N LEU A 69 -6.85 7.45 4.10
CA LEU A 69 -7.27 8.78 4.50
C LEU A 69 -8.54 8.72 5.34
N ASN A 70 -8.75 9.80 6.10
CA ASN A 70 -9.91 9.98 6.98
C ASN A 70 -10.04 8.88 8.05
N ASN A 71 -8.93 8.31 8.53
CA ASN A 71 -8.97 7.42 9.69
C ASN A 71 -8.97 8.24 10.98
N THR A 72 -10.16 8.53 11.50
CA THR A 72 -10.38 9.33 12.71
C THR A 72 -11.25 8.53 13.68
N ILE A 73 -11.06 8.77 14.96
CA ILE A 73 -11.83 8.14 16.04
C ILE A 73 -12.77 9.21 16.62
N SER A 74 -13.91 8.79 17.16
CA SER A 74 -14.82 9.64 17.93
C SER A 74 -14.08 10.51 18.97
N ALA A 75 -14.67 11.66 19.29
CA ALA A 75 -14.12 12.59 20.26
C ALA A 75 -13.93 11.99 21.67
N ASP A 76 -13.10 12.66 22.47
CA ASP A 76 -12.78 12.26 23.84
C ASP A 76 -14.05 12.16 24.71
N GLN A 77 -13.99 11.24 25.67
CA GLN A 77 -15.06 11.03 26.64
C GLN A 77 -14.61 11.48 28.04
N THR A 78 -15.51 12.11 28.79
CA THR A 78 -15.32 12.34 30.22
C THR A 78 -15.95 11.20 30.98
N LEU A 79 -15.17 10.52 31.83
CA LEU A 79 -15.61 9.34 32.58
C LEU A 79 -15.36 9.51 34.07
N CYS A 80 -16.29 9.03 34.88
CA CYS A 80 -16.06 8.79 36.31
C CYS A 80 -15.30 7.48 36.52
N ALA A 81 -14.69 7.29 37.70
CA ALA A 81 -13.78 6.17 37.99
C ALA A 81 -14.38 4.75 37.81
N SER A 82 -15.70 4.62 37.69
CA SER A 82 -16.42 3.35 37.57
C SER A 82 -17.23 3.23 36.28
N GLU A 83 -17.13 4.21 35.39
CA GLU A 83 -17.89 4.22 34.14
C GLU A 83 -17.16 3.42 33.06
N THR A 84 -17.92 2.59 32.35
CA THR A 84 -17.45 2.00 31.10
C THR A 84 -17.42 3.10 30.03
N PRO A 85 -16.31 3.26 29.28
CA PRO A 85 -16.32 4.11 28.11
C PRO A 85 -17.40 3.68 27.12
N ALA A 86 -18.11 4.65 26.53
CA ALA A 86 -18.98 4.38 25.40
C ALA A 86 -18.16 3.87 24.19
N ALA A 87 -18.84 3.22 23.24
CA ALA A 87 -18.20 2.69 22.04
C ALA A 87 -17.45 3.79 21.26
N LEU A 88 -16.19 3.52 20.95
CA LEU A 88 -15.35 4.34 20.09
C LEU A 88 -15.64 3.95 18.64
N THR A 89 -16.05 4.92 17.85
CA THR A 89 -16.38 4.71 16.43
C THR A 89 -15.25 5.27 15.57
N GLY A 90 -14.77 4.46 14.62
CA GLY A 90 -13.95 4.93 13.52
C GLY A 90 -14.81 5.58 12.44
N THR A 91 -14.20 6.42 11.61
CA THR A 91 -14.89 7.08 10.48
C THR A 91 -15.49 6.05 9.52
N VAL A 92 -16.75 6.25 9.13
CA VAL A 92 -17.51 5.34 8.25
C VAL A 92 -17.13 5.43 6.76
N ALA A 93 -16.34 6.43 6.36
CA ALA A 93 -15.95 6.69 4.97
C ALA A 93 -14.42 6.83 4.81
N LEU A 94 -13.70 5.74 5.10
CA LEU A 94 -12.29 5.62 4.75
C LEU A 94 -12.10 5.76 3.23
N SER A 95 -11.01 6.40 2.81
CA SER A 95 -10.63 6.52 1.40
C SER A 95 -9.14 6.27 1.21
N GLY A 96 -8.69 6.19 -0.04
CA GLY A 96 -7.30 5.83 -0.36
C GLY A 96 -7.05 4.33 -0.29
N GLY A 97 -5.78 3.92 -0.21
CA GLY A 97 -5.41 2.51 -0.32
C GLY A 97 -5.98 1.84 -1.58
N ASP A 98 -6.48 0.61 -1.43
CA ASP A 98 -7.17 -0.16 -2.47
C ASP A 98 -8.70 -0.26 -2.22
N GLY A 99 -9.22 0.51 -1.27
CA GLY A 99 -10.63 0.46 -0.86
C GLY A 99 -11.01 -0.73 0.03
N THR A 100 -10.08 -1.62 0.36
CA THR A 100 -10.29 -2.74 1.29
C THR A 100 -9.53 -2.48 2.58
N TYR A 101 -10.24 -2.35 3.69
CA TYR A 101 -9.65 -1.96 4.97
C TYR A 101 -9.77 -3.06 6.02
N THR A 102 -8.70 -3.27 6.76
CA THR A 102 -8.68 -4.03 8.01
C THR A 102 -8.46 -3.07 9.18
N TYR A 103 -9.01 -3.41 10.35
CA TYR A 103 -8.96 -2.54 11.52
C TYR A 103 -8.14 -3.19 12.63
N GLN A 104 -7.50 -2.37 13.44
CA GLN A 104 -6.85 -2.77 14.68
C GLN A 104 -6.95 -1.62 15.68
N TRP A 105 -7.59 -1.88 16.82
CA TRP A 105 -7.63 -0.94 17.93
C TRP A 105 -6.42 -1.09 18.82
N GLN A 106 -5.91 0.04 19.30
CA GLN A 106 -4.74 0.11 20.17
C GLN A 106 -5.03 1.03 21.36
N ILE A 107 -4.38 0.75 22.48
CA ILE A 107 -4.43 1.51 23.71
C ILE A 107 -3.02 1.98 24.09
N SER A 108 -2.90 3.21 24.59
CA SER A 108 -1.69 3.71 25.23
C SER A 108 -2.03 4.28 26.59
N THR A 109 -1.27 3.88 27.61
CA THR A 109 -1.27 4.47 28.95
C THR A 109 -0.05 5.37 29.18
N THR A 110 0.77 5.55 28.15
CA THR A 110 2.02 6.34 28.23
C THR A 110 1.81 7.77 27.74
N SER A 111 1.27 7.94 26.53
CA SER A 111 0.99 9.26 25.96
C SER A 111 0.04 9.15 24.75
N ALA A 112 -0.41 10.30 24.24
CA ALA A 112 -1.21 10.37 23.01
C ALA A 112 -0.44 10.04 21.71
N THR A 113 0.90 9.89 21.76
CA THR A 113 1.73 9.71 20.55
C THR A 113 2.63 8.48 20.56
N THR A 114 2.82 7.85 21.72
CA THR A 114 3.73 6.71 21.92
C THR A 114 3.16 5.74 22.93
N GLY A 115 3.69 4.51 22.97
CA GLY A 115 3.30 3.50 23.95
C GLY A 115 2.02 2.72 23.61
N PHE A 116 1.64 2.70 22.34
CA PHE A 116 0.47 1.95 21.88
C PHE A 116 0.74 0.44 21.86
N SER A 117 -0.22 -0.33 22.35
CA SER A 117 -0.29 -1.78 22.19
C SER A 117 -1.69 -2.18 21.75
N ASN A 118 -1.85 -3.34 21.12
CA ASN A 118 -3.15 -3.82 20.67
C ASN A 118 -4.07 -4.06 21.87
N VAL A 119 -5.34 -3.68 21.74
CA VAL A 119 -6.34 -3.96 22.79
C VAL A 119 -6.51 -5.46 22.96
N THR A 120 -6.52 -5.93 24.20
CA THR A 120 -6.70 -7.35 24.57
C THR A 120 -8.02 -7.62 25.30
N THR A 121 -8.74 -6.56 25.69
CA THR A 121 -10.05 -6.60 26.34
C THR A 121 -11.08 -5.84 25.51
N GLY A 122 -12.36 -5.90 25.90
CA GLY A 122 -13.46 -5.27 25.17
C GLY A 122 -13.89 -6.07 23.94
N THR A 123 -14.67 -5.44 23.05
CA THR A 123 -15.21 -6.08 21.84
C THR A 123 -14.98 -5.21 20.60
N GLY A 124 -14.75 -5.83 19.44
CA GLY A 124 -14.52 -5.10 18.18
C GLY A 124 -13.09 -4.63 17.95
N GLY A 125 -12.09 -5.25 18.59
CA GLY A 125 -10.68 -4.87 18.45
C GLY A 125 -10.13 -4.91 17.01
N THR A 126 -10.80 -5.61 16.09
CA THR A 126 -10.49 -5.66 14.65
C THR A 126 -11.65 -5.20 13.76
N ALA A 127 -12.62 -4.50 14.33
CA ALA A 127 -13.77 -3.94 13.63
C ALA A 127 -13.66 -2.41 13.52
N ALA A 128 -14.52 -1.80 12.71
CA ALA A 128 -14.58 -0.34 12.55
C ALA A 128 -15.00 0.40 13.84
N THR A 129 -15.61 -0.31 14.79
CA THR A 129 -16.05 0.21 16.09
C THR A 129 -15.51 -0.69 17.19
N TYR A 130 -15.02 -0.09 18.27
CA TYR A 130 -14.54 -0.79 19.46
C TYR A 130 -15.30 -0.34 20.69
N THR A 131 -15.74 -1.30 21.50
CA THR A 131 -16.33 -1.03 22.82
C THR A 131 -15.35 -1.46 23.89
N PRO A 132 -14.75 -0.52 24.64
CA PRO A 132 -13.87 -0.84 25.76
C PRO A 132 -14.57 -1.69 26.81
N ALA A 133 -13.81 -2.55 27.50
CA ALA A 133 -14.29 -3.20 28.71
C ALA A 133 -14.29 -2.21 29.89
N THR A 134 -15.08 -2.53 30.93
CA THR A 134 -14.94 -1.94 32.28
C THR A 134 -13.60 -2.25 32.89
#